data_AF-A0A7Y3CGA3-F1
#
_entry.id   AF-A0A7Y3CGA3-F1
#
_cell.length_a   1.000
_cell.length_b   1.000
_cell.length_c   1.000
_cell.angle_alpha   90.00
_cell.angle_beta   90.00
_cell.angle_gamma   90.00
#
_symmetry.space_group_name_H-M   'P 1'
#
loop_
_entity.id
_entity.type
_entity.pdbx_description
1 polymer ?
#
loop_
_entity_poly.entity_id
_entity_poly.type
_entity_poly.pdbx_seq_one_letter_code
_entity_poly.pdbx_strand_id
1 'polypeptide(L)'
;MSISKSCISILFISCLIIVINGCNYLDLVGEKYLDDSPKKSCVLMGEIKKQGRTFRPVLVVAFLKQYSFKQKAQIIKVADSVLLRGPSPYMLHVTEGEYNVAAFIDFNENLLYESNDFAGWYGRPDTISVKSEQVLGGIDIVVSEKTDKSFGFPISKKAADYEKKKNPTLENEGVVDLDDKIFSRKYSSMGLWSPAEFIIQAGINIYSLEQYDKTKTPILYIHGAGGSPRDFN
;
A
#
# COMPACT_ATOMS: atom_id res chain seq x y z
N MET A 1 44.59 25.07 -39.23
CA MET A 1 44.64 23.63 -38.88
C MET A 1 43.47 22.94 -39.55
N SER A 2 43.73 22.18 -40.63
CA SER A 2 42.70 21.41 -41.34
C SER A 2 42.48 20.11 -40.60
N ILE A 3 41.30 19.91 -40.01
CA ILE A 3 40.93 18.65 -39.37
C ILE A 3 40.75 17.63 -40.49
N SER A 4 41.57 16.58 -40.49
CA SER A 4 41.52 15.56 -41.54
C SER A 4 40.14 14.87 -41.55
N LYS A 5 39.65 14.51 -42.73
CA LYS A 5 38.36 13.81 -42.89
C LYS A 5 38.28 12.53 -42.05
N SER A 6 39.43 11.89 -41.79
CA SER A 6 39.53 10.72 -40.90
C SER A 6 39.22 11.05 -39.44
N CYS A 7 39.64 12.21 -38.93
CA CYS A 7 39.34 12.63 -37.55
C CYS A 7 37.84 12.90 -37.34
N ILE A 8 37.16 13.47 -38.34
CA ILE A 8 35.71 13.71 -38.29
C ILE A 8 34.95 12.38 -38.29
N SER A 9 35.38 11.41 -39.10
CA SER A 9 34.78 10.08 -39.15
C SER A 9 34.90 9.33 -37.82
N ILE A 10 36.08 9.38 -37.18
CA ILE A 10 36.32 8.74 -35.88
C ILE A 10 35.45 9.36 -34.76
N LEU A 11 35.31 10.69 -34.74
CA LEU A 11 34.43 11.39 -33.79
C LEU A 11 32.97 11.02 -33.98
N PHE A 12 32.51 10.89 -35.23
CA PHE A 12 31.15 10.46 -35.53
C PHE A 12 30.89 9.03 -35.06
N ILE A 13 31.82 8.10 -35.33
CA ILE A 13 31.71 6.70 -34.90
C ILE A 13 31.72 6.61 -33.37
N SER A 14 32.59 7.36 -32.68
CA SER A 14 32.62 7.40 -31.21
C SER A 14 31.33 7.95 -30.61
N CYS A 15 30.78 9.02 -31.16
CA CYS A 15 29.50 9.59 -30.72
C CYS A 15 28.35 8.59 -30.94
N LEU A 16 28.35 7.90 -32.10
CA LEU A 16 27.36 6.88 -32.41
C LEU A 16 27.43 5.70 -31.41
N ILE A 17 28.64 5.23 -31.06
CA ILE A 17 28.83 4.16 -30.06
C ILE A 17 28.30 4.59 -28.68
N ILE A 18 28.47 5.85 -28.28
CA ILE A 18 27.95 6.38 -27.00
C ILE A 18 26.41 6.41 -27.03
N VAL A 19 25.80 6.84 -28.14
CA VAL A 19 24.34 6.88 -28.28
C VAL A 19 23.74 5.47 -28.27
N ILE A 20 24.37 4.49 -28.95
CA ILE A 20 23.87 3.11 -29.00
C ILE A 20 24.01 2.42 -27.63
N ASN A 21 25.10 2.65 -26.90
CA ASN A 21 25.28 2.07 -25.56
C ASN A 21 24.49 2.81 -24.47
N GLY A 22 24.16 4.09 -24.67
CA GLY A 22 23.35 4.87 -23.73
C GLY A 22 21.91 4.36 -23.62
N CYS A 23 21.30 3.91 -24.71
CA CYS A 23 19.94 3.33 -24.68
C CYS A 23 19.90 2.00 -23.89
N ASN A 24 20.88 1.11 -24.10
CA ASN A 24 20.92 -0.17 -23.40
C ASN A 24 21.11 -0.02 -21.88
N TYR A 25 21.77 1.05 -21.42
CA TYR A 25 21.94 1.31 -19.98
C TYR A 25 20.63 1.73 -19.30
N LEU A 26 19.77 2.50 -19.99
CA LEU A 26 18.44 2.85 -19.49
C LEU A 26 17.51 1.64 -19.42
N ASP A 27 17.57 0.75 -20.41
CA ASP A 27 16.78 -0.50 -20.41
C ASP A 27 17.22 -1.46 -19.29
N LEU A 28 18.53 -1.60 -19.03
CA LEU A 28 19.06 -2.47 -17.95
C LEU A 28 18.75 -1.94 -16.54
N VAL A 29 18.68 -0.61 -16.36
CA VAL A 29 18.20 0.00 -15.11
C VAL A 29 16.69 -0.17 -14.98
N GLY A 30 15.93 -0.18 -16.06
CA GLY A 30 14.50 -0.51 -16.02
C GLY A 30 14.25 -1.97 -15.61
N GLU A 31 14.93 -2.92 -16.25
CA GLU A 31 14.63 -4.35 -16.13
C GLU A 31 15.01 -4.94 -14.76
N LYS A 32 16.15 -4.54 -14.18
CA LYS A 32 16.60 -5.04 -12.87
C LYS A 32 15.76 -4.54 -11.69
N TYR A 33 15.11 -3.38 -11.82
CA TYR A 33 14.19 -2.84 -10.81
C TYR A 33 12.73 -3.25 -11.05
N LEU A 34 12.42 -3.77 -12.25
CA LEU A 34 11.10 -4.32 -12.59
C LEU A 34 10.99 -5.84 -12.37
N ASP A 35 12.08 -6.59 -12.28
CA ASP A 35 12.02 -8.03 -11.92
C ASP A 35 11.62 -8.22 -10.44
N ASP A 36 12.00 -7.27 -9.59
CA ASP A 36 11.52 -7.11 -8.21
C ASP A 36 10.27 -6.19 -8.11
N SER A 37 9.59 -5.93 -9.24
CA SER A 37 8.29 -5.23 -9.24
C SER A 37 7.39 -5.80 -8.16
N PRO A 38 6.61 -4.97 -7.44
CA PRO A 38 5.62 -5.50 -6.53
C PRO A 38 4.70 -6.40 -7.36
N LYS A 39 4.83 -7.74 -7.18
CA LYS A 39 4.10 -8.79 -7.90
C LYS A 39 2.77 -8.27 -8.43
N LYS A 40 2.70 -7.87 -9.71
CA LYS A 40 1.47 -7.40 -10.37
C LYS A 40 0.49 -6.72 -9.40
N SER A 41 0.95 -5.64 -8.77
CA SER A 41 0.24 -4.99 -7.66
C SER A 41 -1.12 -4.48 -8.14
N CYS A 42 -2.15 -4.79 -7.37
CA CYS A 42 -3.54 -4.39 -7.56
C CYS A 42 -4.00 -3.67 -6.30
N VAL A 43 -4.96 -2.76 -6.44
CA VAL A 43 -5.45 -1.98 -5.30
C VAL A 43 -6.95 -2.13 -5.15
N LEU A 44 -7.40 -2.46 -3.94
CA LEU A 44 -8.80 -2.49 -3.56
C LEU A 44 -9.09 -1.29 -2.65
N MET A 45 -10.05 -0.46 -3.02
CA MET A 45 -10.44 0.75 -2.30
C MET A 45 -11.93 0.74 -1.95
N GLY A 46 -12.23 1.25 -0.77
CA GLY A 46 -13.59 1.41 -0.29
C GLY A 46 -13.64 2.29 0.94
N GLU A 47 -14.83 2.43 1.51
CA GLU A 47 -15.04 3.16 2.74
C GLU A 47 -15.75 2.30 3.78
N ILE A 48 -15.30 2.40 5.03
CA ILE A 48 -16.06 1.89 6.16
C ILE A 48 -17.19 2.88 6.48
N LYS A 49 -18.41 2.46 6.17
CA LYS A 49 -19.63 3.20 6.49
C LYS A 49 -20.04 2.90 7.93
N LYS A 50 -20.42 3.94 8.66
CA LYS A 50 -20.85 3.83 10.05
C LYS A 50 -22.25 3.23 10.15
N GLN A 51 -22.40 2.15 10.92
CA GLN A 51 -23.71 1.70 11.41
C GLN A 51 -23.63 1.37 12.90
N GLY A 52 -23.88 2.37 13.74
CA GLY A 52 -23.77 2.21 15.19
C GLY A 52 -23.47 3.50 15.91
N ARG A 53 -23.39 3.44 17.24
CA ARG A 53 -23.09 4.61 18.07
C ARG A 53 -21.62 4.69 18.45
N THR A 54 -20.90 3.55 18.44
CA THR A 54 -19.53 3.49 18.94
C THR A 54 -18.49 3.75 17.84
N PHE A 55 -17.45 4.51 18.20
CA PHE A 55 -16.27 4.72 17.37
C PHE A 55 -15.18 3.81 17.94
N ARG A 56 -14.85 2.75 17.21
CA ARG A 56 -13.89 1.73 17.62
C ARG A 56 -12.95 1.43 16.46
N PRO A 57 -11.73 0.94 16.73
CA PRO A 57 -10.87 0.45 15.67
C PRO A 57 -11.58 -0.62 14.83
N VAL A 58 -11.38 -0.55 13.51
CA VAL A 58 -11.92 -1.48 12.53
C VAL A 58 -10.77 -2.04 11.72
N LEU A 59 -10.58 -3.34 11.75
CA LEU A 59 -9.62 -4.04 10.91
C LEU A 59 -10.31 -4.44 9.61
N VAL A 60 -9.81 -3.96 8.48
CA VAL A 60 -10.29 -4.34 7.15
C VAL A 60 -9.32 -5.35 6.56
N VAL A 61 -9.82 -6.46 6.03
CA VAL A 61 -9.00 -7.59 5.59
C VAL A 61 -9.45 -8.10 4.22
N ALA A 62 -8.48 -8.29 3.31
CA ALA A 62 -8.67 -8.99 2.05
C ALA A 62 -8.29 -10.47 2.21
N PHE A 63 -9.24 -11.35 1.90
CA PHE A 63 -9.09 -12.80 1.94
C PHE A 63 -8.90 -13.36 0.54
N LEU A 64 -7.74 -13.95 0.27
CA LEU A 64 -7.48 -14.69 -0.97
C LEU A 64 -8.02 -16.11 -0.85
N LYS A 65 -8.89 -16.51 -1.78
CA LYS A 65 -9.27 -17.90 -1.97
C LYS A 65 -8.17 -18.61 -2.76
N GLN A 66 -7.52 -19.60 -2.16
CA GLN A 66 -6.59 -20.47 -2.90
C GLN A 66 -6.84 -21.95 -2.61
N TYR A 67 -6.62 -22.80 -3.60
CA TYR A 67 -6.61 -24.24 -3.35
C TYR A 67 -5.25 -24.68 -2.81
N SER A 68 -5.25 -25.46 -1.72
CA SER A 68 -4.04 -26.06 -1.17
C SER A 68 -3.95 -27.52 -1.59
N PHE A 69 -3.00 -27.85 -2.47
CA PHE A 69 -2.74 -29.23 -2.84
C PHE A 69 -2.29 -30.10 -1.65
N LYS A 70 -1.55 -29.51 -0.70
CA LYS A 70 -1.08 -30.20 0.53
C LYS A 70 -2.25 -30.59 1.44
N GLN A 71 -3.25 -29.73 1.55
CA GLN A 71 -4.42 -29.95 2.43
C GLN A 71 -5.62 -30.54 1.67
N LYS A 72 -5.52 -30.66 0.34
CA LYS A 72 -6.61 -31.07 -0.57
C LYS A 72 -7.92 -30.34 -0.29
N ALA A 73 -7.82 -29.05 -0.01
CA ALA A 73 -8.94 -28.20 0.39
C ALA A 73 -8.70 -26.76 -0.06
N GLN A 74 -9.80 -26.00 -0.20
CA GLN A 74 -9.69 -24.56 -0.28
C GLN A 74 -9.19 -24.03 1.06
N ILE A 75 -8.17 -23.18 0.99
CA ILE A 75 -7.68 -22.43 2.14
C ILE A 75 -7.78 -20.95 1.84
N ILE A 76 -8.01 -20.21 2.90
CA ILE A 76 -8.10 -18.76 2.85
C ILE A 76 -6.82 -18.21 3.45
N LYS A 77 -6.24 -17.24 2.76
CA LYS A 77 -5.08 -16.49 3.24
C LYS A 77 -5.45 -15.03 3.37
N VAL A 78 -4.90 -14.38 4.40
CA VAL A 78 -4.89 -12.92 4.46
C VAL A 78 -3.91 -12.44 3.40
N ALA A 79 -4.42 -11.65 2.45
CA ALA A 79 -3.61 -11.04 1.40
C ALA A 79 -3.04 -9.69 1.85
N ASP A 80 -3.89 -8.86 2.48
CA ASP A 80 -3.51 -7.60 3.11
C ASP A 80 -4.55 -7.22 4.18
N SER A 81 -4.18 -6.31 5.08
CA SER A 81 -5.06 -5.80 6.12
C SER A 81 -4.67 -4.39 6.57
N VAL A 82 -5.67 -3.57 6.94
CA VAL A 82 -5.45 -2.22 7.48
C VAL A 82 -6.33 -1.96 8.70
N LEU A 83 -5.71 -1.44 9.77
CA LEU A 83 -6.41 -1.00 10.98
C LEU A 83 -6.81 0.47 10.86
N LEU A 84 -8.11 0.74 10.95
CA LEU A 84 -8.69 2.08 10.90
C LEU A 84 -9.17 2.46 12.30
N ARG A 85 -9.05 3.72 12.71
CA ARG A 85 -9.58 4.16 14.01
C ARG A 85 -11.09 4.49 14.00
N GLY A 86 -11.76 4.36 12.86
CA GLY A 86 -13.21 4.54 12.71
C GLY A 86 -13.64 4.60 11.23
N PRO A 87 -14.84 5.14 10.92
CA PRO A 87 -15.30 5.33 9.54
C PRO A 87 -14.28 6.13 8.73
N SER A 88 -13.71 5.50 7.71
CA SER A 88 -12.60 6.03 6.92
C SER A 88 -12.56 5.32 5.57
N PRO A 89 -12.08 5.98 4.51
CA PRO A 89 -11.59 5.26 3.34
C PRO A 89 -10.47 4.32 3.74
N TYR A 90 -10.31 3.26 2.97
CA TYR A 90 -9.25 2.28 3.15
C TYR A 90 -8.68 1.85 1.80
N MET A 91 -7.47 1.31 1.85
CA MET A 91 -6.75 0.78 0.70
C MET A 91 -6.08 -0.53 1.10
N LEU A 92 -6.24 -1.55 0.26
CA LEU A 92 -5.58 -2.86 0.41
C LEU A 92 -4.78 -3.14 -0.86
N HIS A 93 -3.52 -3.54 -0.68
CA HIS A 93 -2.60 -3.88 -1.76
C HIS A 93 -2.57 -5.40 -1.94
N VAL A 94 -3.05 -5.88 -3.07
CA VAL A 94 -3.17 -7.31 -3.35
C VAL A 94 -2.52 -7.64 -4.70
N THR A 95 -2.38 -8.92 -5.02
CA THR A 95 -1.94 -9.34 -6.37
C THR A 95 -3.15 -9.71 -7.22
N GLU A 96 -2.95 -10.01 -8.51
CA GLU A 96 -4.01 -10.64 -9.32
C GLU A 96 -4.61 -11.87 -8.60
N GLY A 97 -5.93 -11.97 -8.55
CA GLY A 97 -6.62 -13.04 -7.81
C GLY A 97 -8.10 -12.78 -7.54
N GLU A 98 -8.69 -13.67 -6.72
CA GLU A 98 -10.07 -13.58 -6.27
C GLU A 98 -10.15 -13.39 -4.76
N TYR A 99 -10.84 -12.33 -4.36
CA TYR A 99 -10.85 -11.85 -2.99
C TYR A 99 -12.25 -11.73 -2.44
N ASN A 100 -12.39 -11.95 -1.13
CA ASN A 100 -13.48 -11.39 -0.35
C ASN A 100 -12.90 -10.36 0.61
N VAL A 101 -13.64 -9.29 0.88
CA VAL A 101 -13.20 -8.25 1.81
C VAL A 101 -14.20 -8.15 2.95
N ALA A 102 -13.68 -8.16 4.18
CA ALA A 102 -14.47 -7.96 5.38
C ALA A 102 -13.85 -6.89 6.26
N ALA A 103 -14.67 -6.36 7.16
CA ALA A 103 -14.23 -5.48 8.23
C ALA A 103 -14.77 -5.98 9.56
N PHE A 104 -13.96 -5.91 10.61
CA PHE A 104 -14.38 -6.28 11.97
C PHE A 104 -13.90 -5.29 13.02
N ILE A 105 -14.72 -5.10 14.06
CA ILE A 105 -14.37 -4.34 15.25
C ILE A 105 -13.62 -5.28 16.17
N ASP A 106 -12.32 -5.03 16.30
CA ASP A 106 -11.42 -5.74 17.19
C ASP A 106 -11.52 -5.11 18.60
N PHE A 107 -12.29 -5.75 19.48
CA PHE A 107 -12.57 -5.20 20.81
C PHE A 107 -11.39 -5.32 21.79
N ASN A 108 -10.54 -6.32 21.61
CA ASN A 108 -9.42 -6.62 22.50
C ASN A 108 -8.06 -6.28 21.88
N GLU A 109 -8.06 -5.65 20.70
CA GLU A 109 -6.88 -5.17 19.96
C GLU A 109 -5.87 -6.29 19.68
N ASN A 110 -6.35 -7.53 19.53
CA ASN A 110 -5.50 -8.70 19.31
C ASN A 110 -5.31 -9.04 17.82
N LEU A 111 -5.96 -8.28 16.93
CA LEU A 111 -6.00 -8.43 15.47
C LEU A 111 -6.56 -9.78 15.00
N LEU A 112 -7.26 -10.50 15.87
CA LEU A 112 -7.94 -11.75 15.58
C LEU A 112 -9.43 -11.46 15.53
N TYR A 113 -10.09 -11.98 14.50
CA TYR A 113 -11.54 -12.01 14.52
C TYR A 113 -12.01 -13.10 15.48
N GLU A 114 -12.87 -12.71 16.40
CA GLU A 114 -13.54 -13.60 17.34
C GLU A 114 -15.05 -13.62 17.08
N SER A 115 -15.73 -14.73 17.42
CA SER A 115 -17.17 -14.92 17.12
C SER A 115 -18.12 -13.87 17.74
N ASN A 116 -17.61 -13.09 18.67
CA ASN A 116 -18.27 -11.99 19.37
C ASN A 116 -17.99 -10.63 18.73
N ASP A 117 -17.10 -10.53 17.75
CA ASP A 117 -16.79 -9.27 17.09
C ASP A 117 -17.90 -8.87 16.13
N PHE A 118 -18.13 -7.56 16.07
CA PHE A 118 -18.99 -6.98 15.07
C PHE A 118 -18.27 -6.96 13.73
N ALA A 119 -18.92 -7.47 12.69
CA ALA A 119 -18.32 -7.61 11.38
C ALA A 119 -19.26 -7.18 10.26
N GLY A 120 -18.67 -6.90 9.10
CA GLY A 120 -19.37 -6.60 7.85
C GLY A 120 -18.59 -7.16 6.67
N TRP A 121 -19.30 -7.49 5.60
CA TRP A 121 -18.72 -7.92 4.32
C TRP A 121 -18.97 -6.86 3.26
N TYR A 122 -18.09 -6.84 2.26
CA TYR A 122 -18.47 -6.27 0.99
C TYR A 122 -19.53 -7.16 0.29
N GLY A 123 -20.64 -6.55 -0.12
CA GLY A 123 -21.73 -7.23 -0.81
C GLY A 123 -22.39 -8.35 0.02
N ARG A 124 -22.76 -9.47 -0.61
CA ARG A 124 -23.20 -10.70 0.06
C ARG A 124 -22.10 -11.77 -0.02
N PRO A 125 -21.19 -11.74 0.95
CA PRO A 125 -19.74 -11.78 0.69
C PRO A 125 -19.39 -11.95 -0.80
N ASP A 126 -19.47 -10.86 -1.55
CA ASP A 126 -19.25 -10.90 -3.00
C ASP A 126 -17.77 -11.14 -3.30
N THR A 127 -17.49 -11.95 -4.32
CA THR A 127 -16.11 -12.21 -4.75
C THR A 127 -15.65 -11.12 -5.71
N ILE A 128 -14.51 -10.51 -5.41
CA ILE A 128 -13.86 -9.48 -6.21
C ILE A 128 -12.75 -10.15 -7.01
N SER A 129 -12.88 -10.15 -8.34
CA SER A 129 -11.82 -10.60 -9.23
C SER A 129 -11.02 -9.39 -9.71
N VAL A 130 -9.71 -9.42 -9.49
CA VAL A 130 -8.81 -8.33 -9.87
C VAL A 130 -7.66 -8.85 -10.72
N LYS A 131 -7.37 -8.15 -11.80
CA LYS A 131 -6.26 -8.40 -12.73
C LYS A 131 -5.09 -7.47 -12.44
N SER A 132 -3.90 -7.89 -12.87
CA SER A 132 -2.66 -7.10 -12.79
C SER A 132 -2.90 -5.62 -13.08
N GLU A 133 -2.37 -4.76 -12.21
CA GLU A 133 -2.37 -3.29 -12.35
C GLU A 133 -3.76 -2.63 -12.26
N GLN A 134 -4.80 -3.36 -11.86
CA GLN A 134 -6.12 -2.77 -11.64
C GLN A 134 -6.23 -2.08 -10.27
N VAL A 135 -6.93 -0.95 -10.29
CA VAL A 135 -7.44 -0.25 -9.10
C VAL A 135 -8.95 -0.37 -9.11
N LEU A 136 -9.52 -1.07 -8.13
CA LEU A 136 -10.96 -1.27 -7.97
C LEU A 136 -11.45 -0.48 -6.76
N GLY A 137 -12.41 0.42 -6.99
CA GLY A 137 -13.09 1.20 -5.95
C GLY A 137 -14.53 0.74 -5.70
N GLY A 138 -15.22 1.43 -4.79
CA GLY A 138 -16.63 1.17 -4.47
C GLY A 138 -16.84 -0.07 -3.58
N ILE A 139 -15.79 -0.54 -2.92
CA ILE A 139 -15.83 -1.71 -2.04
C ILE A 139 -16.27 -1.23 -0.64
N ASP A 140 -17.44 -0.62 -0.55
CA ASP A 140 -17.90 -0.04 0.71
C ASP A 140 -18.42 -1.13 1.66
N ILE A 141 -18.07 -1.03 2.94
CA ILE A 141 -18.46 -2.00 3.96
C ILE A 141 -19.22 -1.28 5.07
N VAL A 142 -20.39 -1.80 5.40
CA VAL A 142 -21.15 -1.40 6.57
C VAL A 142 -20.86 -2.40 7.68
N VAL A 143 -20.25 -1.92 8.77
CA VAL A 143 -20.04 -2.77 9.96
C VAL A 143 -21.22 -2.61 10.89
N SER A 144 -22.00 -3.67 11.08
CA SER A 144 -23.19 -3.66 11.92
C SER A 144 -22.86 -4.06 13.35
N GLU A 145 -23.44 -3.39 14.36
CA GLU A 145 -23.35 -3.78 15.79
C GLU A 145 -24.19 -5.06 16.12
N LYS A 146 -24.40 -5.94 15.14
CA LYS A 146 -25.00 -7.25 15.31
C LYS A 146 -23.95 -8.32 15.03
N THR A 147 -23.79 -9.22 15.98
CA THR A 147 -22.93 -10.41 15.80
C THR A 147 -23.54 -11.29 14.72
N ASP A 148 -22.90 -11.32 13.56
CA ASP A 148 -23.23 -12.28 12.52
C ASP A 148 -22.51 -13.60 12.78
N LYS A 149 -23.25 -14.56 13.34
CA LYS A 149 -22.74 -15.92 13.61
C LYS A 149 -22.45 -16.73 12.35
N SER A 150 -22.82 -16.23 11.16
CA SER A 150 -22.50 -16.87 9.88
C SER A 150 -21.08 -16.62 9.40
N PHE A 151 -20.29 -15.83 10.14
CA PHE A 151 -18.87 -15.63 9.91
C PHE A 151 -18.10 -16.93 10.25
N GLY A 152 -18.23 -17.94 9.38
CA GLY A 152 -17.66 -19.28 9.54
C GLY A 152 -16.15 -19.35 9.30
N PHE A 153 -15.41 -18.25 9.47
CA PHE A 153 -13.99 -18.19 9.16
C PHE A 153 -13.16 -18.39 10.42
N PRO A 154 -12.37 -19.47 10.51
CA PRO A 154 -11.33 -19.56 11.53
C PRO A 154 -10.21 -18.59 11.14
N ILE A 155 -10.28 -17.34 11.64
CA ILE A 155 -9.16 -16.40 11.63
C ILE A 155 -8.24 -16.78 12.79
N SER A 156 -7.83 -18.06 12.81
CA SER A 156 -6.95 -18.62 13.83
C SER A 156 -5.71 -19.16 13.15
N LYS A 157 -4.94 -18.25 12.54
CA LYS A 157 -3.47 -18.23 12.59
C LYS A 157 -2.95 -17.17 11.62
N LYS A 158 -2.40 -16.12 12.22
CA LYS A 158 -1.52 -15.11 11.62
C LYS A 158 -2.19 -13.99 10.79
N ALA A 159 -3.06 -13.22 11.43
CA ALA A 159 -2.97 -11.77 11.27
C ALA A 159 -1.67 -11.21 11.93
N ALA A 160 -0.95 -12.06 12.67
CA ALA A 160 0.33 -11.81 13.34
C ALA A 160 1.53 -11.42 12.46
N ASP A 161 1.41 -11.40 11.13
CA ASP A 161 2.45 -10.75 10.30
C ASP A 161 2.32 -9.21 10.32
N TYR A 162 1.25 -8.66 10.91
CA TYR A 162 1.12 -7.23 11.23
C TYR A 162 2.20 -6.75 12.23
N GLU A 163 2.79 -7.65 13.03
CA GLU A 163 3.85 -7.30 14.01
C GLU A 163 5.15 -6.78 13.38
N LYS A 164 5.27 -6.66 12.05
CA LYS A 164 6.50 -6.15 11.39
C LYS A 164 6.38 -4.84 10.62
N LYS A 165 5.20 -4.26 10.47
CA LYS A 165 5.07 -2.88 9.96
C LYS A 165 4.49 -2.00 11.05
N LYS A 166 5.31 -1.79 12.07
CA LYS A 166 5.14 -0.72 13.04
C LYS A 166 5.11 0.60 12.26
N ASN A 167 3.93 1.05 11.85
CA ASN A 167 3.75 2.39 11.30
C ASN A 167 4.10 3.35 12.45
N PRO A 168 5.18 4.14 12.34
CA PRO A 168 5.58 5.06 13.41
C PRO A 168 4.45 6.03 13.78
N THR A 169 3.51 6.26 12.86
CA THR A 169 2.33 7.09 13.05
C THR A 169 1.29 6.55 14.03
N LEU A 170 1.35 5.26 14.42
CA LEU A 170 0.26 4.64 15.19
C LEU A 170 0.54 4.47 16.68
N GLU A 171 1.79 4.55 17.15
CA GLU A 171 2.10 4.22 18.56
C GLU A 171 2.57 5.38 19.46
N ASN A 172 2.99 6.53 18.93
CA ASN A 172 3.44 7.67 19.75
C ASN A 172 2.78 8.98 19.31
N GLU A 173 1.52 9.20 19.66
CA GLU A 173 0.80 10.48 19.42
C GLU A 173 0.89 11.06 17.98
N GLY A 174 1.27 10.26 16.98
CA GLY A 174 1.17 10.52 15.54
C GLY A 174 2.04 11.64 14.95
N VAL A 175 2.85 12.35 15.76
CA VAL A 175 3.62 13.51 15.31
C VAL A 175 5.04 13.14 14.87
N VAL A 176 5.42 13.54 13.67
CA VAL A 176 6.75 13.36 13.08
C VAL A 176 7.34 14.73 12.79
N ASP A 177 8.60 14.93 13.16
CA ASP A 177 9.30 16.18 12.86
C ASP A 177 9.58 16.28 11.34
N LEU A 178 9.47 17.48 10.78
CA LEU A 178 9.78 17.73 9.37
C LEU A 178 11.27 17.42 9.04
N ASP A 179 12.14 17.45 10.05
CA ASP A 179 13.55 17.03 9.97
C ASP A 179 13.76 15.51 10.00
N ASP A 180 12.70 14.69 10.11
CA ASP A 180 12.80 13.25 9.94
C ASP A 180 13.29 12.88 8.53
N LYS A 181 14.21 11.92 8.45
CA LYS A 181 14.82 11.43 7.21
C LYS A 181 13.80 11.08 6.12
N ILE A 182 12.59 10.66 6.48
CA ILE A 182 11.52 10.32 5.54
C ILE A 182 11.16 11.49 4.62
N PHE A 183 11.30 12.72 5.14
CA PHE A 183 11.08 13.95 4.40
C PHE A 183 12.33 14.46 3.69
N SER A 184 13.46 13.75 3.71
CA SER A 184 14.67 14.23 3.04
C SER A 184 14.58 14.15 1.51
N ARG A 185 15.40 14.94 0.80
CA ARG A 185 15.50 14.89 -0.67
C ARG A 185 15.93 13.51 -1.20
N LYS A 186 16.61 12.69 -0.39
CA LYS A 186 16.90 11.29 -0.73
C LYS A 186 15.62 10.50 -0.95
N TYR A 187 14.66 10.61 -0.03
CA TYR A 187 13.39 9.90 -0.12
C TYR A 187 12.46 10.48 -1.19
N SER A 188 12.46 11.81 -1.41
CA SER A 188 11.73 12.38 -2.55
C SER A 188 12.28 11.90 -3.91
N SER A 189 13.60 11.83 -4.04
CA SER A 189 14.27 11.29 -5.22
C SER A 189 13.95 9.81 -5.40
N MET A 190 14.01 9.01 -4.32
CA MET A 190 13.65 7.59 -4.35
C MET A 190 12.18 7.38 -4.74
N GLY A 191 11.25 8.19 -4.23
CA GLY A 191 9.84 8.11 -4.61
C GLY A 191 9.61 8.36 -6.11
N LEU A 192 10.42 9.20 -6.74
CA LEU A 192 10.35 9.48 -8.18
C LEU A 192 11.05 8.41 -9.03
N TRP A 193 12.28 8.05 -8.67
CA TRP A 193 13.16 7.23 -9.53
C TRP A 193 13.15 5.73 -9.18
N SER A 194 12.79 5.38 -7.94
CA SER A 194 12.75 4.00 -7.43
C SER A 194 11.50 3.77 -6.55
N PRO A 195 10.27 3.94 -7.08
CA PRO A 195 9.04 3.94 -6.28
C PRO A 195 8.78 2.64 -5.51
N ALA A 196 9.16 1.48 -6.05
CA ALA A 196 9.04 0.20 -5.36
C ALA A 196 9.94 0.16 -4.11
N GLU A 197 11.18 0.62 -4.22
CA GLU A 197 12.12 0.74 -3.10
C GLU A 197 11.61 1.75 -2.06
N PHE A 198 11.04 2.87 -2.50
CA PHE A 198 10.40 3.83 -1.62
C PHE A 198 9.29 3.18 -0.81
N ILE A 199 8.36 2.46 -1.44
CA ILE A 199 7.26 1.77 -0.73
C ILE A 199 7.80 0.73 0.27
N ILE A 200 8.86 0.00 -0.09
CA ILE A 200 9.48 -0.99 0.81
C ILE A 200 10.11 -0.32 2.03
N GLN A 201 10.80 0.82 1.85
CA GLN A 201 11.53 1.50 2.93
C GLN A 201 10.69 2.48 3.75
N ALA A 202 9.83 3.26 3.09
CA ALA A 202 9.01 4.32 3.67
C ALA A 202 7.59 3.85 4.00
N GLY A 203 7.10 2.85 3.27
CA GLY A 203 5.67 2.52 3.26
C GLY A 203 4.84 3.57 2.51
N ILE A 204 3.52 3.39 2.55
CA ILE A 204 2.54 4.36 2.06
C ILE A 204 1.84 4.91 3.30
N ASN A 205 2.18 6.15 3.66
CA ASN A 205 1.82 6.72 4.95
C ASN A 205 1.46 8.21 4.81
N ILE A 206 0.53 8.65 5.66
CA ILE A 206 0.33 10.07 5.98
C ILE A 206 0.95 10.28 7.36
N TYR A 207 1.82 11.27 7.49
CA TYR A 207 2.50 11.62 8.74
C TYR A 207 1.92 12.95 9.24
N SER A 208 1.60 13.04 10.54
CA SER A 208 1.15 14.30 11.12
C SER A 208 2.37 15.08 11.60
N LEU A 209 2.49 16.37 11.29
CA LEU A 209 3.56 17.24 11.82
C LEU A 209 3.16 17.92 13.13
N GLU A 210 1.88 17.88 13.47
CA GLU A 210 1.30 18.33 14.73
C GLU A 210 0.13 17.42 15.13
N GLN A 211 -0.31 17.50 16.39
CA GLN A 211 -1.51 16.79 16.81
C GLN A 211 -2.74 17.28 16.02
N TYR A 212 -3.60 16.36 15.63
CA TYR A 212 -4.79 16.70 14.86
C TYR A 212 -5.77 17.57 15.67
N ASP A 213 -6.10 18.74 15.14
CA ASP A 213 -7.11 19.65 15.70
C ASP A 213 -8.29 19.80 14.72
N LYS A 214 -9.45 19.30 15.14
CA LYS A 214 -10.70 19.35 14.36
C LYS A 214 -11.22 20.76 14.08
N THR A 215 -10.71 21.78 14.77
CA THR A 215 -11.08 23.19 14.56
C THR A 215 -10.23 23.88 13.49
N LYS A 216 -9.14 23.23 13.04
CA LYS A 216 -8.27 23.73 11.99
C LYS A 216 -8.55 23.03 10.66
N THR A 217 -8.31 23.73 9.56
CA THR A 217 -8.25 23.12 8.23
C THR A 217 -6.91 22.38 8.07
N PRO A 218 -6.89 21.07 7.79
CA PRO A 218 -5.65 20.35 7.59
C PRO A 218 -4.97 20.77 6.28
N ILE A 219 -3.65 20.93 6.32
CA ILE A 219 -2.79 21.16 5.15
C ILE A 219 -1.97 19.90 4.93
N LEU A 220 -2.00 19.36 3.70
CA LEU A 220 -1.24 18.17 3.33
C LEU A 220 -0.06 18.56 2.43
N TYR A 221 1.16 18.32 2.91
CA TYR A 221 2.37 18.39 2.09
C TYR A 221 2.61 17.03 1.43
N ILE A 222 2.80 17.04 0.11
CA ILE A 222 3.01 15.83 -0.69
C ILE A 222 4.44 15.87 -1.22
N HIS A 223 5.13 14.73 -1.17
CA HIS A 223 6.36 14.54 -1.94
C HIS A 223 6.04 14.69 -3.44
N GLY A 224 6.51 15.78 -4.05
CA GLY A 224 6.34 16.02 -5.48
C GLY A 224 7.34 15.22 -6.33
N ALA A 225 7.44 15.53 -7.62
CA ALA A 225 8.45 14.97 -8.52
C ALA A 225 9.86 15.47 -8.13
N GLY A 226 10.48 14.80 -7.15
CA GLY A 226 11.77 15.17 -6.56
C GLY A 226 11.68 16.24 -5.46
N GLY A 227 10.52 16.86 -5.26
CA GLY A 227 10.25 17.84 -4.20
C GLY A 227 10.02 17.19 -2.84
N SER A 228 10.45 17.87 -1.78
CA SER A 228 10.27 17.46 -0.39
C SER A 228 9.32 18.41 0.34
N PRO A 229 8.52 17.93 1.32
CA PRO A 229 7.81 18.80 2.27
C PRO A 229 8.71 19.85 2.95
N ARG A 230 10.02 19.60 3.09
CA ARG A 230 11.00 20.55 3.62
C ARG A 230 11.22 21.77 2.73
N ASP A 231 10.88 21.70 1.44
CA ASP A 231 11.08 22.82 0.50
C ASP A 231 10.11 24.00 0.79
N PHE A 232 9.12 23.80 1.68
CA PHE A 232 8.16 24.83 2.11
C PHE A 232 8.57 25.58 3.39
N ASN A 233 9.72 25.24 3.98
CA ASN A 233 10.19 25.80 5.26
C ASN A 233 11.32 26.81 5.05
#